data_AF-A0A0C2FAZ8-F1
#
_entry.id   AF-A0A0C2FAZ8-F1
#
_cell.length_a   1.000
_cell.length_b   1.000
_cell.length_c   1.000
_cell.angle_alpha   90.00
_cell.angle_beta   90.00
_cell.angle_gamma   90.00
#
_symmetry.space_group_name_H-M   'P 1'
#
loop_
_entity.id
_entity.type
_entity.pdbx_description
1 polymer ?
#
loop_
_entity_poly.entity_id
_entity_poly.type
_entity_poly.pdbx_seq_one_letter_code
_entity_poly.pdbx_strand_id
1 'polypeptide(L)' 'MYIIIYTEYQITTYLGKRDFIDRGDYVDLIDGMVLVDEETVREGRRVTATLLAAFRYGREDLDVLGLTFRKDLISQQYQ' A
#
# COMPACT_ATOMS: atom_id res chain seq x y z
N MET A 1 2.73 9.52 -15.82
CA MET A 1 2.05 8.21 -15.85
C MET A 1 1.51 7.97 -14.45
N TYR A 2 0.24 8.28 -14.20
CA TYR A 2 -0.38 8.15 -12.89
C TYR A 2 -0.72 6.69 -12.63
N ILE A 3 -0.26 6.13 -11.52
CA ILE A 3 -0.64 4.78 -11.12
C ILE A 3 -1.94 4.88 -10.34
N ILE A 4 -3.01 4.36 -10.93
CA ILE A 4 -4.29 4.14 -10.23
C ILE A 4 -4.18 2.81 -9.50
N ILE A 5 -4.16 2.86 -8.17
CA ILE A 5 -4.33 1.66 -7.34
C ILE A 5 -5.83 1.55 -7.07
N TYR A 6 -6.51 0.67 -7.80
CA TYR A 6 -7.96 0.45 -7.69
C TYR A 6 -8.28 -0.27 -6.39
N THR A 7 -9.15 0.33 -5.56
CA THR A 7 -9.77 -0.33 -4.41
C THR A 7 -11.26 0.01 -4.39
N GLU A 8 -12.08 -0.78 -5.10
CA GLU A 8 -13.53 -0.59 -5.25
C GLU A 8 -13.92 0.79 -5.83
N TYR A 9 -15.12 0.93 -6.40
CA TYR A 9 -15.55 2.17 -7.08
C TYR A 9 -15.61 3.42 -6.18
N GLN A 10 -15.35 3.28 -4.88
CA GLN A 10 -15.55 4.31 -3.86
C GLN A 10 -14.25 5.03 -3.45
N ILE A 11 -13.07 4.46 -3.71
CA ILE A 11 -11.77 5.05 -3.33
C ILE A 11 -10.75 4.85 -4.45
N THR A 12 -10.10 5.94 -4.86
CA THR A 12 -9.05 5.90 -5.89
C THR A 12 -7.77 6.54 -5.37
N THR A 13 -6.65 5.81 -5.42
CA THR A 13 -5.35 6.34 -4.99
C THR A 13 -4.45 6.64 -6.20
N TYR A 14 -3.79 7.78 -6.16
CA TYR A 14 -2.82 8.25 -7.15
C TYR A 14 -1.44 8.38 -6.51
N LEU A 15 -0.43 7.71 -7.08
CA LEU A 15 0.97 7.91 -6.72
C LEU A 15 1.72 8.58 -7.87
N GLY A 16 2.66 9.48 -7.53
CA GLY A 16 3.51 10.14 -8.51
C GLY A 16 4.55 9.22 -9.15
N LYS A 17 5.01 8.19 -8.43
CA LYS A 17 5.98 7.19 -8.88
C LYS A 17 5.82 5.86 -8.14
N ARG A 18 6.40 4.78 -8.69
CA ARG A 18 6.42 3.43 -8.06
C ARG A 18 7.74 3.09 -7.40
N ASP A 19 8.83 3.63 -7.95
CA ASP A 19 10.18 3.35 -7.50
C ASP A 19 10.63 4.45 -6.52
N PHE A 20 10.94 4.05 -5.30
CA PHE A 20 11.45 4.91 -4.25
C PHE A 20 12.88 4.47 -3.94
N ILE A 21 13.83 5.36 -4.20
CA ILE A 21 15.26 5.04 -4.07
C ILE A 21 15.71 5.38 -2.66
N ASP A 22 16.36 4.42 -2.01
CA ASP A 22 17.16 4.64 -0.82
C ASP A 22 18.56 5.14 -1.23
N ARG A 23 18.95 6.30 -0.72
CA ARG A 23 20.24 6.95 -1.03
C ARG A 23 21.25 6.81 0.10
N GLY A 24 20.89 6.09 1.16
CA GLY A 24 21.72 5.81 2.34
C GLY A 24 21.58 6.86 3.44
N ASP A 25 21.50 8.14 3.08
CA ASP A 25 21.25 9.26 4.00
C ASP A 25 19.74 9.59 4.13
N TYR A 26 19.00 9.45 3.04
CA TYR A 26 17.54 9.57 3.03
C TYR A 26 16.88 8.65 2.01
N VAL A 27 15.58 8.42 2.21
CA VAL A 27 14.72 7.70 1.28
C VAL A 27 13.82 8.71 0.56
N ASP A 28 13.63 8.49 -0.73
CA ASP A 28 12.67 9.25 -1.52
C ASP A 28 11.27 9.25 -0.87
N LEU A 29 10.66 10.43 -0.71
CA LEU A 29 9.33 10.56 -0.12
C LEU A 29 8.25 9.91 -0.98
N ILE A 30 7.29 9.27 -0.30
CA ILE A 30 6.05 8.76 -0.91
C ILE A 30 5.03 9.89 -0.92
N ASP A 31 4.75 10.40 -2.12
CA ASP A 31 3.75 11.43 -2.34
C ASP A 31 2.64 10.91 -3.26
N GLY A 32 1.41 11.23 -2.89
CA GLY A 32 0.20 10.73 -3.53
C GLY A 32 -1.06 11.41 -3.03
N MET A 33 -2.15 11.18 -3.75
CA MET A 33 -3.47 11.72 -3.46
C MET A 33 -4.51 10.60 -3.41
N VAL A 34 -5.50 10.75 -2.55
CA VAL A 34 -6.64 9.83 -2.46
C VAL A 34 -7.90 10.60 -2.84
N LEU A 35 -8.58 10.14 -3.89
CA LEU A 35 -9.92 10.56 -4.26
C LEU A 35 -10.92 9.65 -3.53
N VAL A 36 -11.81 10.26 -2.78
CA VAL A 36 -12.84 9.57 -1.97
C VAL A 36 -14.21 9.98 -2.50
N ASP A 37 -15.08 9.01 -2.71
CA ASP A 37 -16.46 9.28 -3.10
C ASP A 37 -17.26 9.96 -1.98
N GLU A 38 -18.15 10.88 -2.34
CA GLU A 38 -18.97 11.61 -1.37
C GLU A 38 -19.85 10.71 -0.51
N GLU A 39 -20.32 9.57 -1.03
CA GLU A 39 -21.12 8.60 -0.28
C GLU A 39 -20.33 8.06 0.93
N THR A 40 -19.05 7.76 0.73
CA THR A 40 -18.15 7.27 1.79
C THR A 40 -18.00 8.30 2.91
N VAL A 41 -17.92 9.58 2.56
CA VAL A 41 -17.84 10.69 3.53
C VAL A 41 -19.16 10.89 4.24
N ARG A 42 -20.29 10.83 3.53
CA ARG A 42 -21.65 10.98 4.10
C ARG A 42 -22.00 9.87 5.08
N GLU A 43 -21.54 8.66 4.83
CA GLU A 43 -21.70 7.53 5.75
C GLU A 43 -20.78 7.60 6.98
N GLY A 44 -19.92 8.63 7.07
CA GLY A 44 -18.99 8.79 8.19
C GLY A 44 -17.88 7.74 8.23
N ARG A 45 -17.59 7.09 7.09
CA ARG A 45 -16.51 6.11 7.01
C ARG A 45 -15.16 6.81 7.07
N ARG A 46 -14.23 6.22 7.81
CA ARG A 46 -12.87 6.74 7.93
C ARG A 46 -11.97 6.12 6.87
N VAL A 47 -11.35 6.97 6.06
CA VAL A 47 -10.32 6.55 5.10
C VAL A 47 -8.95 6.66 5.78
N THR A 48 -8.14 5.62 5.66
CA THR A 48 -6.77 5.61 6.20
C THR A 48 -5.82 5.00 5.18
N ALA A 49 -4.62 5.56 5.05
CA ALA A 49 -3.56 5.00 4.23
C ALA A 49 -2.57 4.23 5.11
N THR A 50 -2.07 3.08 4.64
CA THR A 50 -1.08 2.28 5.37
C THR A 50 0.12 1.99 4.49
N LEU A 51 1.33 2.32 4.98
CA LEU A 51 2.59 1.91 4.38
C LEU A 51 3.07 0.64 5.08
N LEU A 52 3.16 -0.45 4.32
CA LEU A 52 3.56 -1.77 4.82
C LEU A 52 4.78 -2.29 4.06
N ALA A 53 5.88 -2.53 4.78
CA ALA A 53 6.98 -3.35 4.29
C ALA A 53 6.86 -4.74 4.93
N ALA A 54 6.70 -5.77 4.11
CA ALA A 54 6.58 -7.15 4.58
C ALA A 54 7.61 -8.04 3.89
N PHE A 55 8.31 -8.84 4.69
CA PHE A 55 9.12 -9.95 4.20
C PHE A 55 8.21 -11.16 3.96
N ARG A 56 8.22 -11.67 2.73
CA ARG A 56 7.51 -12.89 2.35
C ARG A 56 8.53 -13.93 1.91
N TYR A 57 8.44 -15.13 2.49
CA TYR A 57 9.28 -16.26 2.14
C TYR A 57 8.40 -17.50 1.93
N GLY A 58 8.59 -18.13 0.77
CA GLY A 58 7.82 -19.26 0.25
C GLY A 58 8.16 -19.45 -1.22
N ARG A 59 8.03 -20.66 -1.74
CA ARG A 59 8.17 -20.97 -3.18
C ARG A 59 6.79 -20.93 -3.84
N GLU A 60 6.68 -20.36 -5.03
CA GLU A 60 5.43 -20.33 -5.80
C GLU A 60 5.03 -21.73 -6.35
N ASP A 61 5.95 -22.71 -6.34
CA ASP A 61 5.84 -23.99 -7.03
C ASP A 61 5.91 -25.25 -6.13
N LEU A 62 6.01 -25.09 -4.80
CA LEU A 62 6.20 -26.20 -3.85
C LEU A 62 5.18 -26.16 -2.71
N ASP A 63 3.90 -26.17 -3.07
CA ASP A 63 2.74 -26.29 -2.17
C ASP A 63 2.61 -27.68 -1.50
N VAL A 64 3.72 -28.32 -1.15
CA VAL A 64 3.70 -29.63 -0.45
C VAL A 64 3.96 -29.48 1.05
N LEU A 65 4.42 -28.31 1.54
CA LEU A 65 4.67 -28.09 2.98
C LEU A 65 3.98 -26.88 3.60
N GLY A 66 3.20 -26.08 2.85
CA GLY A 66 2.24 -25.10 3.41
C GLY A 66 2.80 -23.98 4.29
N LEU A 67 4.13 -23.84 4.41
CA LEU A 67 4.76 -22.81 5.25
C LEU A 67 4.94 -21.51 4.44
N THR A 68 3.84 -20.76 4.28
CA THR A 68 3.96 -19.37 3.84
C THR A 68 4.40 -18.53 5.04
N PHE A 69 5.66 -18.07 5.02
CA PHE A 69 6.16 -17.16 6.05
C PHE A 69 5.95 -15.72 5.59
N ARG A 70 5.15 -14.97 6.34
CA ARG A 70 5.01 -13.53 6.18
C ARG A 70 5.37 -12.85 7.49
N LYS A 71 6.29 -11.90 7.42
CA LYS A 71 6.66 -11.05 8.56
C LYS A 71 6.60 -9.59 8.15
N ASP A 72 5.77 -8.83 8.83
CA ASP A 72 5.68 -7.38 8.64
C ASP A 72 6.90 -6.73 9.34
N LEU A 73 7.68 -5.95 8.59
CA LEU A 73 8.90 -5.28 9.04
C LEU A 73 8.61 -3.84 9.48
N ILE A 74 7.83 -3.12 8.68
CA ILE A 74 7.45 -1.73 8.91
C ILE A 74 5.95 -1.61 8.65
N SER A 75 5.23 -0.97 9.56
CA SER A 75 3.83 -0.61 9.40
C SER A 75 3.63 0.82 9.88
N GLN A 76 3.15 1.69 9.00
CA GLN A 76 2.80 3.07 9.33
C GLN A 76 1.40 3.38 8.82
N GLN A 77 0.57 4.00 9.67
CA GLN A 77 -0.81 4.33 9.34
C GLN A 77 -1.00 5.85 9.36
N TYR A 78 -1.63 6.38 8.32
CA TYR A 78 -1.98 7.77 8.14
C TYR A 78 -3.50 7.89 8.04
N GLN A 79 -4.04 8.97 8.61
CA GLN A 79 -5.48 9.19 8.81
C GLN A 79 -5.92 10.49 8.15
#